data_AF-A0A252E2M8-F1
#
_entry.id   AF-A0A252E2M8-F1
#
_cell.length_a   1.000
_cell.length_b   1.000
_cell.length_c   1.000
_cell.angle_alpha   90.00
_cell.angle_beta   90.00
_cell.angle_gamma   90.00
#
_symmetry.space_group_name_H-M   'P 1'
#
loop_
_entity.id
_entity.type
_entity.pdbx_description
1 polymer ?
#
loop_
_entity_poly.entity_id
_entity_poly.type
_entity_poly.pdbx_seq_one_letter_code
_entity_poly.pdbx_strand_id
1 'polypeptide(L)'
;MSNAEQLNIERTVLELLEYFVCEAGQKPQLTDILIDDLKVDGDDFGMDFVLELQRKFQIKIPAKEWNEVFTVQDVVNLVKRFYQ
;
A
#
# COMPACT_ATOMS: atom_id res chain seq x y z
N MET A 1 12.65 10.32 10.12
CA MET A 1 11.92 10.56 8.86
C MET A 1 11.42 12.00 8.83
N SER A 2 11.65 12.71 7.74
CA SER A 2 11.20 14.07 7.45
C SER A 2 9.76 14.09 6.93
N ASN A 3 9.08 15.25 6.98
CA ASN A 3 7.75 15.42 6.37
C ASN A 3 7.75 15.11 4.87
N ALA A 4 8.84 15.45 4.16
CA ALA A 4 8.95 15.19 2.72
C ALA A 4 8.97 13.69 2.41
N GLU A 5 9.67 12.90 3.22
CA GLU A 5 9.70 11.44 3.09
C GLU A 5 8.33 10.81 3.38
N GLN A 6 7.62 11.30 4.41
CA GLN A 6 6.28 10.80 4.74
C GLN A 6 5.28 11.05 3.60
N LEU A 7 5.29 12.25 3.02
CA LEU A 7 4.47 12.60 1.86
C LEU A 7 4.85 11.77 0.62
N ASN A 8 6.15 11.49 0.45
CA ASN A 8 6.60 10.66 -0.66
C ASN A 8 6.11 9.21 -0.53
N ILE A 9 6.17 8.63 0.68
CA ILE A 9 5.64 7.28 0.94
C ILE A 9 4.15 7.23 0.62
N GLU A 10 3.39 8.19 1.14
CA GLU A 10 1.94 8.26 0.93
C GLU A 10 1.59 8.32 -0.56
N ARG A 11 2.19 9.28 -1.29
CA ARG A 11 1.98 9.42 -2.73
C ARG A 11 2.33 8.15 -3.48
N THR A 12 3.49 7.53 -3.19
CA THR A 12 3.92 6.32 -3.89
C THR A 12 3.02 5.12 -3.59
N VAL A 13 2.48 4.99 -2.37
CA VAL A 13 1.48 3.95 -2.06
C VAL A 13 0.21 4.16 -2.88
N LEU A 14 -0.29 5.40 -2.95
CA LEU A 14 -1.49 5.73 -3.73
C LEU A 14 -1.28 5.49 -5.23
N GLU A 15 -0.13 5.88 -5.78
CA GLU A 15 0.23 5.62 -7.19
C GLU A 15 0.31 4.12 -7.50
N LEU A 16 0.84 3.32 -6.57
CA LEU A 16 0.90 1.87 -6.74
C LEU A 16 -0.50 1.24 -6.69
N LEU A 17 -1.36 1.67 -5.75
CA LEU A 17 -2.74 1.20 -5.68
C LEU A 17 -3.54 1.59 -6.93
N GLU A 18 -3.35 2.81 -7.43
CA GLU A 18 -3.97 3.26 -8.68
C GLU A 18 -3.53 2.38 -9.87
N TYR A 19 -2.26 1.98 -9.92
CA TYR A 19 -1.74 1.14 -11.00
C TYR A 19 -2.19 -0.33 -10.92
N PHE A 20 -2.19 -0.92 -9.72
CA PHE A 20 -2.43 -2.36 -9.56
C PHE A 20 -3.90 -2.70 -9.30
N VAL A 21 -4.64 -1.81 -8.64
CA VAL A 21 -6.00 -2.11 -8.15
C VAL A 21 -7.06 -1.42 -8.98
N CYS A 22 -6.88 -0.12 -9.18
CA CYS A 22 -7.96 0.74 -9.58
C CYS A 22 -8.29 0.53 -11.06
N GLU A 23 -9.59 0.50 -11.36
CA GLU A 23 -10.03 0.70 -12.73
C GLU A 23 -9.60 2.09 -13.23
N ALA A 24 -9.42 2.22 -14.55
CA ALA A 24 -8.98 3.47 -15.16
C ALA A 24 -9.84 4.66 -14.71
N GLY A 25 -9.24 5.58 -13.95
CA GLY A 25 -9.89 6.79 -13.44
C GLY A 25 -10.35 6.74 -11.98
N GLN A 26 -10.27 5.59 -11.31
CA GLN A 26 -10.46 5.51 -9.86
C GLN A 26 -9.20 5.96 -9.13
N LYS A 27 -9.34 6.91 -8.20
CA LYS A 27 -8.24 7.41 -7.38
C LYS A 27 -8.38 6.90 -5.96
N PRO A 28 -7.43 6.11 -5.44
CA PRO A 28 -7.50 5.62 -4.08
C PRO A 28 -7.33 6.77 -3.09
N GLN A 29 -7.96 6.63 -1.92
CA GLN A 29 -7.84 7.53 -0.77
C GLN A 29 -7.36 6.76 0.45
N LEU A 30 -6.78 7.47 1.42
CA LEU A 30 -6.26 6.85 2.65
C LEU A 30 -7.33 6.11 3.45
N THR A 31 -8.58 6.58 3.39
CA THR A 31 -9.70 6.01 4.12
C THR A 31 -10.30 4.77 3.45
N ASP A 32 -9.89 4.47 2.22
CA ASP A 32 -10.46 3.36 1.47
C ASP A 32 -10.08 2.02 2.11
N ILE A 33 -11.06 1.14 2.23
CA ILE A 33 -10.91 -0.25 2.62
C ILE A 33 -10.45 -1.03 1.38
N LEU A 34 -9.35 -1.77 1.50
CA LEU A 34 -8.73 -2.44 0.34
C LEU A 34 -9.69 -3.40 -0.35
N ILE A 35 -10.38 -4.24 0.42
CA ILE A 35 -11.30 -5.25 -0.13
C ILE A 35 -12.63 -4.62 -0.54
N ASP A 36 -13.23 -3.78 0.31
CA ASP A 36 -14.60 -3.31 0.09
C ASP A 36 -14.68 -2.14 -0.92
N ASP A 37 -13.78 -1.15 -0.79
CA ASP A 37 -13.82 0.07 -1.61
C ASP A 37 -12.98 -0.06 -2.88
N LEU A 38 -11.81 -0.71 -2.77
CA LEU A 38 -10.90 -0.90 -3.90
C LEU A 38 -11.08 -2.27 -4.58
N LYS A 39 -11.92 -3.16 -4.04
CA LYS A 39 -12.18 -4.50 -4.63
C LYS A 39 -10.90 -5.32 -4.85
N VAL A 40 -9.93 -5.16 -3.96
CA VAL A 40 -8.73 -5.98 -3.92
C VAL A 40 -9.11 -7.42 -3.59
N ASP A 41 -9.03 -8.32 -4.57
CA ASP A 41 -9.14 -9.76 -4.31
C ASP A 41 -7.90 -10.24 -3.54
N GLY A 42 -8.12 -10.80 -2.36
CA GLY A 42 -7.09 -11.08 -1.35
C GLY A 42 -6.00 -12.08 -1.77
N ASP A 43 -6.24 -12.91 -2.79
CA ASP A 43 -5.34 -14.01 -3.16
C ASP A 43 -4.29 -13.62 -4.21
N ASP A 44 -4.66 -12.87 -5.26
CA ASP A 44 -3.74 -12.54 -6.36
C ASP A 44 -3.09 -11.16 -6.19
N PHE A 45 -3.80 -10.20 -5.60
CA PHE A 45 -3.31 -8.84 -5.45
C PHE A 45 -2.25 -8.71 -4.34
N GLY A 46 -2.41 -9.49 -3.27
CA GLY A 46 -1.58 -9.37 -2.06
C GLY A 46 -0.10 -9.61 -2.31
N MET A 47 0.27 -10.43 -3.30
CA MET A 47 1.67 -10.78 -3.54
C MET A 47 2.39 -9.75 -4.41
N ASP A 48 1.87 -9.41 -5.59
CA ASP A 48 2.56 -8.50 -6.53
C ASP A 48 2.66 -7.07 -6.00
N PHE A 49 1.60 -6.57 -5.37
CA PHE A 49 1.61 -5.25 -4.75
C PHE A 49 2.62 -5.15 -3.60
N VAL A 50 2.65 -6.15 -2.71
CA VAL A 50 3.59 -6.19 -1.59
C VAL A 50 5.03 -6.31 -2.07
N LEU A 51 5.28 -7.14 -3.08
CA LEU A 51 6.60 -7.25 -3.71
C LEU A 51 7.07 -5.90 -4.27
N GLU A 52 6.18 -5.15 -4.90
CA GLU A 52 6.50 -3.81 -5.41
C GLU A 52 6.73 -2.76 -4.34
N LEU A 53 5.96 -2.77 -3.25
CA LEU A 53 6.24 -1.93 -2.08
C LEU A 53 7.64 -2.22 -1.51
N GLN A 54 7.95 -3.50 -1.29
CA GLN A 54 9.24 -3.93 -0.78
C GLN A 54 10.38 -3.51 -1.70
N ARG A 55 10.20 -3.62 -3.03
CA ARG A 55 11.19 -3.20 -4.02
C ARG A 55 11.39 -1.69 -4.02
N LYS A 56 10.32 -0.89 -4.07
CA LYS A 56 10.40 0.58 -4.14
C LYS A 56 11.02 1.18 -2.89
N PHE A 57 10.63 0.70 -1.72
CA PHE A 57 11.09 1.23 -0.44
C PHE A 57 12.31 0.50 0.12
N GLN A 58 12.78 -0.56 -0.54
CA GLN A 58 13.87 -1.42 -0.06
C GLN A 58 13.62 -1.98 1.35
N ILE A 59 12.37 -2.32 1.64
CA ILE A 59 11.92 -2.88 2.92
C ILE A 59 11.59 -4.36 2.80
N LYS A 60 11.49 -5.05 3.94
CA LYS A 60 10.91 -6.39 4.05
C LYS A 60 9.67 -6.32 4.93
N ILE A 61 8.54 -6.75 4.38
CA ILE A 61 7.25 -6.81 5.06
C ILE A 61 6.97 -8.27 5.41
N PRO A 62 6.95 -8.65 6.69
CA PRO A 62 6.55 -10.00 7.10
C PRO A 62 5.10 -10.27 6.70
N ALA A 63 4.82 -11.49 6.20
CA ALA A 63 3.45 -11.88 5.80
C ALA A 63 2.43 -11.70 6.93
N LYS A 64 2.83 -11.93 8.18
CA LYS A 64 1.96 -11.72 9.35
C LYS A 64 1.52 -10.25 9.48
N GLU A 65 2.42 -9.31 9.29
CA GLU A 65 2.10 -7.87 9.37
C GLU A 65 1.22 -7.43 8.19
N TRP A 66 1.41 -8.06 7.02
CA TRP A 66 0.56 -7.82 5.86
C TRP A 66 -0.89 -8.29 6.08
N ASN A 67 -1.08 -9.44 6.74
CA ASN A 67 -2.40 -9.97 7.07
C ASN A 67 -3.21 -9.09 8.04
N GLU A 68 -2.59 -8.08 8.65
CA GLU A 68 -3.22 -7.11 9.55
C GLU A 68 -3.57 -5.78 8.84
N VAL A 69 -3.39 -5.70 7.51
CA VAL A 69 -3.67 -4.50 6.70
C VAL A 69 -5.07 -4.55 6.12
N PHE A 70 -5.90 -3.55 6.42
CA PHE A 70 -7.28 -3.48 5.92
C PHE A 70 -7.57 -2.21 5.10
N THR A 71 -6.89 -1.12 5.40
CA THR A 71 -7.07 0.18 4.74
C THR A 71 -5.81 0.64 4.01
N VAL A 72 -5.96 1.59 3.08
CA VAL A 72 -4.81 2.25 2.45
C VAL A 72 -3.91 2.93 3.48
N GLN A 73 -4.50 3.54 4.51
CA GLN A 73 -3.76 4.14 5.61
C GLN A 73 -2.89 3.10 6.36
N ASP A 74 -3.37 1.86 6.52
CA ASP A 74 -2.60 0.77 7.13
C ASP A 74 -1.38 0.40 6.28
N VAL A 75 -1.51 0.38 4.95
CA VAL A 75 -0.39 0.17 4.03
C VAL A 75 0.68 1.25 4.24
N VAL A 76 0.26 2.52 4.24
CA VAL A 76 1.17 3.66 4.45
C VAL A 76 1.87 3.54 5.81
N ASN A 77 1.13 3.21 6.86
CA ASN A 77 1.67 3.04 8.20
C ASN A 77 2.64 1.85 8.28
N LEU A 78 2.33 0.75 7.61
CA LEU A 78 3.19 -0.43 7.50
C LEU A 78 4.52 -0.06 6.83
N VAL A 79 4.49 0.60 5.67
CA VAL A 79 5.71 1.04 4.97
C VAL A 79 6.54 1.98 5.87
N LYS A 80 5.91 2.97 6.51
CA LYS A 80 6.60 3.89 7.44
C LYS A 80 7.27 3.17 8.61
N ARG A 81 6.69 2.07 9.11
CA ARG A 81 7.28 1.26 10.19
C ARG A 81 8.55 0.54 9.75
N PHE A 82 8.60 0.04 8.51
CA PHE A 82 9.73 -0.76 8.01
C PHE A 82 10.78 0.04 7.23
N TYR A 83 10.47 1.26 6.79
CA TYR A 83 11.38 2.16 6.05
C TYR A 83 12.32 2.98 6.98
N GLN A 84 12.52 2.57 8.22
CA GLN A 84 13.32 3.32 9.21
C GLN A 84 14.81 3.33 8.91
#